data_AF-A0A087BQL6-F1
#
_entry.id   AF-A0A087BQL6-F1
#
_cell.length_a   1.000
_cell.length_b   1.000
_cell.length_c   1.000
_cell.angle_alpha   90.00
_cell.angle_beta   90.00
_cell.angle_gamma   90.00
#
_symmetry.space_group_name_H-M   'P 1'
#
loop_
_entity.id
_entity.type
_entity.pdbx_description
1 polymer ?
#
loop_
_entity_poly.entity_id
_entity_poly.type
_entity_poly.pdbx_seq_one_letter_code
_entity_poly.pdbx_strand_id
1 'polypeptide(L)'
;MNDRRSFSAITLVWLVVLLILPAPMMLTLSLGLPVIHLGNIPSMQMGVVAYTWMLAAVLLSTRPRWLDRHVGLPHIYVIHGVIGLLAVVAALAHDLFSSSTGLVKQTGTLALILLISLACWSIVFMSGWLTSRIPLLARIRA
;
A
#
# COMPACT_ATOMS: atom_id res chain seq x y z
N MET A 1 -27.29 10.13 15.86
CA MET A 1 -27.60 9.73 14.46
C MET A 1 -26.42 9.93 13.48
N ASN A 2 -25.27 10.48 13.93
CA ASN A 2 -24.11 10.78 13.08
C ASN A 2 -23.14 9.59 12.91
N ASP A 3 -23.00 8.72 13.91
CA ASP A 3 -21.99 7.65 13.92
C ASP A 3 -22.24 6.52 12.91
N ARG A 4 -23.50 6.25 12.56
CA ARG A 4 -23.82 5.20 11.58
C ARG A 4 -23.38 5.60 10.17
N ARG A 5 -23.45 6.89 9.82
CA ARG A 5 -23.05 7.39 8.49
C ARG A 5 -21.54 7.38 8.30
N SER A 6 -20.78 7.78 9.33
CA SER A 6 -19.30 7.73 9.30
C SER A 6 -18.80 6.29 9.26
N PHE A 7 -19.40 5.37 10.03
CA PHE A 7 -19.07 3.96 9.98
C PHE A 7 -19.26 3.37 8.56
N SER A 8 -20.42 3.60 7.93
CA SER A 8 -20.67 3.14 6.56
C SER A 8 -19.70 3.75 5.54
N ALA A 9 -19.32 5.02 5.69
CA ALA A 9 -18.35 5.67 4.80
C ALA A 9 -16.95 5.06 4.92
N ILE A 10 -16.48 4.79 6.14
CA ILE A 10 -15.18 4.14 6.38
C ILE A 10 -15.16 2.73 5.81
N THR A 11 -16.20 1.93 6.05
CA THR A 11 -16.31 0.59 5.48
C THR A 11 -16.29 0.62 3.97
N LEU A 12 -17.00 1.57 3.34
CA LEU A 12 -16.99 1.73 1.90
C LEU A 12 -15.60 2.05 1.37
N VAL A 13 -14.84 2.94 2.02
CA VAL A 13 -13.46 3.25 1.62
C VAL A 13 -12.57 2.02 1.71
N TRP A 14 -12.70 1.22 2.77
CA TRP A 14 -11.97 -0.05 2.88
C TRP A 14 -12.29 -1.01 1.74
N LEU A 15 -13.58 -1.20 1.42
CA LEU A 15 -13.99 -2.07 0.31
C LEU A 15 -13.46 -1.56 -1.02
N VAL A 16 -13.53 -0.25 -1.26
CA VAL A 16 -13.02 0.36 -2.48
C VAL A 16 -11.52 0.13 -2.60
N VAL A 17 -10.74 0.48 -1.56
CA VAL A 17 -9.28 0.41 -1.62
C VAL A 17 -8.77 -1.03 -1.66
N LEU A 18 -9.38 -1.94 -0.89
CA LEU A 18 -8.92 -3.33 -0.81
C LEU A 18 -9.34 -4.17 -2.01
N LEU A 19 -10.55 -3.96 -2.55
CA LEU A 19 -11.14 -4.86 -3.54
C LEU A 19 -11.35 -4.20 -4.89
N ILE A 20 -11.96 -3.02 -4.92
CA ILE A 20 -12.37 -2.39 -6.17
C ILE A 20 -11.18 -1.79 -6.91
N LEU A 21 -10.25 -1.18 -6.18
CA LEU A 21 -9.14 -0.44 -6.75
C LEU A 21 -8.10 -1.36 -7.44
N PRO A 22 -7.75 -2.55 -6.90
CA PRO A 22 -6.88 -3.50 -7.61
C PRO A 22 -7.59 -4.23 -8.77
N ALA A 23 -8.88 -4.51 -8.63
CA ALA A 23 -9.65 -5.35 -9.56
C ALA A 23 -9.49 -5.02 -11.05
N PRO A 24 -9.58 -3.77 -11.54
CA PRO A 24 -9.44 -3.49 -12.96
C PRO A 24 -8.05 -3.88 -13.48
N MET A 25 -6.98 -3.57 -12.76
CA MET A 25 -5.62 -3.93 -13.17
C MET A 25 -5.43 -5.45 -13.12
N MET A 26 -5.95 -6.11 -12.08
CA MET A 26 -5.89 -7.57 -11.95
C MET A 26 -6.58 -8.26 -13.14
N LEU A 27 -7.75 -7.74 -13.55
CA LEU A 27 -8.50 -8.26 -14.69
C LEU A 27 -7.74 -8.04 -16.01
N THR A 28 -7.19 -6.84 -16.23
CA THR A 28 -6.40 -6.57 -17.44
C THR A 28 -5.18 -7.49 -17.54
N LEU A 29 -4.51 -7.77 -16.43
CA LEU A 29 -3.37 -8.68 -16.40
C LEU A 29 -3.79 -10.12 -16.72
N SER A 30 -4.87 -10.61 -16.10
CA SER A 30 -5.37 -11.97 -16.32
C SER A 30 -5.83 -12.21 -17.76
N LEU A 31 -6.47 -11.22 -18.39
CA LEU A 31 -6.96 -11.34 -19.77
C LEU A 31 -5.86 -11.08 -20.82
N GLY A 32 -4.84 -10.30 -20.47
CA GLY A 32 -3.76 -9.90 -21.39
C GLY A 32 -2.54 -10.82 -21.38
N LEU A 33 -2.43 -11.76 -20.44
CA LEU A 33 -1.26 -12.63 -20.31
C LEU A 33 -1.34 -13.87 -21.23
N PRO A 34 -0.27 -14.15 -21.99
CA PRO A 34 -0.13 -15.42 -22.69
C PRO A 34 -0.14 -16.64 -21.76
N VAL A 35 -0.64 -17.77 -22.27
CA VAL A 35 -0.78 -19.05 -21.54
C VAL A 35 0.54 -19.54 -20.93
N ILE A 36 1.68 -19.22 -21.55
CA ILE A 36 3.01 -19.59 -21.04
C ILE A 36 3.34 -19.00 -19.66
N HIS A 37 2.60 -18.00 -19.19
CA HIS A 37 2.81 -17.36 -17.90
C HIS A 37 1.80 -17.77 -16.83
N LEU A 38 0.89 -18.72 -17.11
CA LEU A 38 -0.17 -19.15 -16.18
C LEU A 38 0.37 -19.52 -14.78
N GLY A 39 1.52 -20.21 -14.72
CA GLY A 39 2.14 -20.61 -13.44
C GLY A 39 2.63 -19.45 -12.57
N ASN A 40 2.88 -18.29 -13.17
CA ASN A 40 3.35 -17.08 -12.49
C ASN A 40 2.22 -16.06 -12.25
N ILE A 41 0.99 -16.30 -12.74
CA ILE A 41 -0.12 -15.35 -12.56
C ILE A 41 -0.33 -14.98 -11.08
N PRO A 42 -0.37 -15.92 -10.11
CA PRO A 42 -0.61 -15.56 -8.73
C PRO A 42 0.45 -14.59 -8.17
N SER A 43 1.73 -14.79 -8.48
CA SER A 43 2.78 -13.87 -8.03
C SER A 43 2.69 -12.53 -8.75
N MET A 44 2.43 -12.49 -10.05
CA MET A 44 2.22 -11.23 -10.79
C MET A 44 1.02 -10.43 -10.25
N GLN A 45 -0.08 -11.11 -9.89
CA GLN A 45 -1.26 -10.49 -9.29
C GLN A 45 -0.95 -9.85 -7.93
N MET A 46 -0.10 -10.48 -7.10
CA MET A 46 0.39 -9.87 -5.86
C MET A 46 1.17 -8.58 -6.13
N GLY A 47 1.93 -8.52 -7.22
CA GLY A 47 2.63 -7.30 -7.66
C GLY A 47 1.66 -6.19 -8.05
N VAL A 48 0.58 -6.52 -8.77
CA VAL A 48 -0.50 -5.58 -9.12
C VAL A 48 -1.20 -5.04 -7.87
N VAL A 49 -1.53 -5.91 -6.92
CA VAL A 49 -2.13 -5.52 -5.63
C VAL A 49 -1.19 -4.61 -4.85
N ALA A 50 0.10 -4.95 -4.77
CA ALA A 50 1.10 -4.12 -4.11
C ALA A 50 1.21 -2.72 -4.75
N TYR A 51 1.30 -2.65 -6.08
CA TYR A 51 1.40 -1.40 -6.82
C TYR A 51 0.17 -0.51 -6.62
N THR A 52 -1.03 -1.09 -6.70
CA THR A 52 -2.29 -0.36 -6.55
C THR A 52 -2.50 0.15 -5.12
N TRP A 53 -2.15 -0.64 -4.10
CA TRP A 53 -2.16 -0.20 -2.71
C TRP A 53 -1.10 0.86 -2.42
N MET A 54 0.10 0.75 -3.01
CA MET A 54 1.11 1.81 -2.92
C MET A 54 0.58 3.13 -3.50
N LEU A 55 -0.03 3.12 -4.68
CA LEU A 55 -0.65 4.32 -5.26
C LEU A 55 -1.78 4.87 -4.41
N ALA A 56 -2.62 4.00 -3.83
CA ALA A 56 -3.66 4.42 -2.91
C ALA A 56 -3.07 5.10 -1.66
N ALA A 57 -1.99 4.56 -1.09
CA ALA A 57 -1.29 5.18 0.03
C ALA A 57 -0.74 6.56 -0.35
N VAL A 58 -0.14 6.71 -1.53
CA VAL A 58 0.33 8.00 -2.07
C VAL A 58 -0.84 8.97 -2.21
N LEU A 59 -1.96 8.56 -2.82
CA LEU A 59 -3.15 9.41 -2.97
C LEU A 59 -3.72 9.86 -1.63
N LEU A 60 -3.80 8.96 -0.64
CA LEU A 60 -4.30 9.32 0.70
C LEU A 60 -3.37 10.34 1.40
N SER A 61 -2.06 10.28 1.13
CA SER A 61 -1.10 11.25 1.68
C SER A 61 -1.34 12.69 1.20
N THR A 62 -1.99 12.88 0.03
CA THR A 62 -2.32 14.22 -0.49
C THR A 62 -3.55 14.84 0.18
N ARG A 63 -4.19 14.13 1.13
CA ARG A 63 -5.36 14.58 1.89
C ARG A 63 -6.48 15.11 0.99
N PRO A 64 -7.07 14.27 0.13
CA PRO A 64 -8.15 14.70 -0.76
C PRO A 64 -9.31 15.30 0.03
N ARG A 65 -9.64 16.57 -0.23
CA ARG A 65 -10.65 17.35 0.54
C ARG A 65 -12.02 16.68 0.58
N TRP A 66 -12.41 15.99 -0.50
CA TRP A 66 -13.68 15.27 -0.56
C TRP A 66 -13.71 14.08 0.41
N LEU A 67 -12.61 13.35 0.53
CA LEU A 67 -12.50 12.20 1.42
C LEU A 67 -12.45 12.65 2.88
N ASP A 68 -11.70 13.70 3.17
CA ASP A 68 -11.60 14.27 4.51
C ASP A 68 -12.96 14.71 5.05
N ARG A 69 -13.77 15.38 4.22
CA ARG A 69 -15.13 15.79 4.60
C ARG A 69 -16.07 14.63 4.95
N HIS A 70 -15.82 13.43 4.41
CA HIS A 70 -16.70 12.28 4.61
C HIS A 70 -16.21 11.32 5.72
N VAL A 71 -14.90 11.17 5.86
CA VAL A 71 -14.28 10.15 6.73
C VAL A 71 -13.50 10.77 7.89
N GLY A 72 -12.97 11.98 7.70
CA GLY A 72 -12.15 12.70 8.67
C GLY A 72 -10.67 12.35 8.59
N LEU A 73 -9.83 13.36 8.83
CA LEU A 73 -8.36 13.26 8.85
C LEU A 73 -7.81 12.08 9.67
N PRO A 74 -8.25 11.81 10.92
CA PRO A 74 -7.65 10.74 11.72
C PRO A 74 -7.76 9.36 11.06
N HIS A 75 -8.91 9.08 10.45
CA HIS A 75 -9.16 7.81 9.77
C HIS A 75 -8.36 7.69 8.47
N ILE A 76 -8.17 8.79 7.72
CA ILE A 76 -7.33 8.79 6.51
C ILE A 76 -5.89 8.37 6.83
N TYR A 77 -5.32 8.85 7.94
CA TYR A 77 -3.96 8.45 8.34
C TYR A 77 -3.86 6.97 8.71
N VAL A 78 -4.88 6.42 9.37
CA VAL A 78 -4.92 4.98 9.69
C VAL A 78 -4.98 4.16 8.41
N ILE A 79 -5.87 4.53 7.48
CA ILE A 79 -6.01 3.83 6.19
C ILE A 79 -4.69 3.92 5.41
N HIS A 80 -4.07 5.10 5.32
CA HIS A 80 -2.77 5.28 4.67
C HIS A 80 -1.70 4.36 5.25
N GLY A 81 -1.54 4.36 6.58
CA GLY A 81 -0.52 3.54 7.24
C GLY A 81 -0.74 2.04 7.04
N VAL A 82 -1.97 1.56 7.22
CA VAL A 82 -2.30 0.13 7.06
C VAL A 82 -2.17 -0.31 5.60
N ILE A 83 -2.68 0.47 4.64
CA ILE A 83 -2.57 0.14 3.21
C ILE A 83 -1.11 0.18 2.75
N GLY A 84 -0.31 1.13 3.23
CA GLY A 84 1.13 1.16 2.97
C GLY A 84 1.85 -0.09 3.47
N LEU A 85 1.50 -0.56 4.68
CA LEU A 85 2.05 -1.81 5.21
C LEU A 85 1.60 -3.04 4.42
N LEU A 86 0.31 -3.12 4.06
CA LEU A 86 -0.22 -4.18 3.21
C LEU A 86 0.45 -4.20 1.83
N ALA A 87 0.75 -3.04 1.25
CA ALA A 87 1.50 -2.93 0.00
C ALA A 87 2.91 -3.52 0.12
N VAL A 88 3.62 -3.25 1.23
CA VAL A 88 4.94 -3.85 1.50
C VAL A 88 4.84 -5.38 1.60
N VAL A 89 3.86 -5.90 2.35
CA VAL A 89 3.67 -7.35 2.49
C VAL A 89 3.36 -8.01 1.14
N ALA A 90 2.48 -7.40 0.34
CA ALA A 90 2.15 -7.89 -0.99
C ALA A 90 3.36 -7.83 -1.94
N ALA A 91 4.19 -6.79 -1.86
CA ALA A 91 5.41 -6.66 -2.64
C ALA A 91 6.46 -7.71 -2.28
N LEU A 92 6.62 -8.02 -0.98
CA LEU A 92 7.47 -9.11 -0.51
C LEU A 92 6.99 -10.47 -1.02
N ALA A 93 5.68 -10.73 -0.94
CA ALA A 93 5.11 -11.97 -1.48
C ALA A 93 5.28 -12.06 -3.01
N HIS A 94 5.10 -10.95 -3.72
CA HIS A 94 5.38 -10.87 -5.16
C HIS A 94 6.83 -11.25 -5.47
N ASP A 95 7.81 -10.66 -4.79
CA ASP A 95 9.24 -10.94 -4.99
C ASP A 95 9.60 -12.38 -4.63
N LEU A 96 9.09 -12.90 -3.51
CA LEU A 96 9.37 -14.25 -3.02
C LEU A 96 8.86 -15.36 -3.96
N PHE A 97 7.71 -15.15 -4.59
CA PHE A 97 7.08 -16.13 -5.48
C PHE A 97 7.26 -15.82 -6.97
N SER A 98 8.04 -14.79 -7.32
CA SER A 98 8.32 -14.42 -8.71
C SER A 98 9.56 -15.15 -9.23
N SER A 99 9.48 -15.65 -10.47
CA SER A 99 10.61 -16.27 -11.19
C SER A 99 11.27 -15.30 -12.20
N SER A 100 11.12 -13.98 -12.01
CA SER A 100 11.62 -12.96 -12.94
C SER A 100 13.15 -12.86 -13.02
N THR A 101 13.66 -12.42 -14.16
CA THR A 101 15.10 -12.24 -14.42
C THR A 101 15.38 -10.91 -15.15
N GLY A 102 16.66 -10.58 -15.33
CA GLY A 102 17.09 -9.40 -16.09
C GLY A 102 16.64 -8.07 -15.47
N LEU A 103 16.31 -7.10 -16.34
CA LEU A 103 15.89 -5.76 -15.94
C LEU A 103 14.59 -5.76 -15.12
N VAL A 104 13.67 -6.68 -15.38
CA VAL A 104 12.41 -6.80 -14.62
C VAL A 104 12.71 -7.10 -13.16
N LYS A 105 13.60 -8.07 -12.91
CA LYS A 105 14.04 -8.38 -11.54
C LYS A 105 14.76 -7.20 -10.90
N GLN A 106 15.73 -6.60 -11.60
CA GLN A 106 16.54 -5.50 -11.04
C GLN A 106 15.69 -4.29 -10.64
N THR A 107 14.77 -3.87 -11.51
CA THR A 107 13.88 -2.74 -11.26
C THR A 107 12.83 -3.07 -10.18
N GLY A 108 12.32 -4.31 -10.16
CA GLY A 108 11.46 -4.80 -9.09
C GLY A 108 12.14 -4.79 -7.72
N THR A 109 13.36 -5.33 -7.64
CA THR A 109 14.16 -5.31 -6.41
C THR A 109 14.47 -3.88 -5.96
N LEU A 110 14.84 -2.99 -6.87
CA LEU A 110 15.05 -1.57 -6.54
C LEU A 110 13.77 -0.93 -5.98
N ALA A 111 12.63 -1.15 -6.64
CA ALA A 111 11.35 -0.64 -6.18
C ALA A 111 10.97 -1.16 -4.78
N LEU A 112 11.22 -2.46 -4.51
CA LEU A 112 10.99 -3.07 -3.20
C LEU A 112 11.88 -2.43 -2.12
N ILE A 113 13.17 -2.24 -2.41
CA ILE A 113 14.12 -1.58 -1.50
C ILE A 113 13.64 -0.16 -1.18
N LEU A 114 13.24 0.61 -2.20
CA LEU A 114 12.74 1.96 -2.00
C LEU A 114 11.45 1.99 -1.17
N LEU A 115 10.51 1.08 -1.45
CA LEU A 115 9.25 0.99 -0.73
C LEU A 115 9.47 0.65 0.76
N ILE A 116 10.31 -0.35 1.06
CA ILE A 116 10.65 -0.73 2.43
C ILE A 116 11.41 0.41 3.13
N SER A 117 12.37 1.02 2.45
CA SER A 117 13.15 2.12 3.02
C SER A 117 12.26 3.30 3.38
N LEU A 118 11.32 3.66 2.52
CA LEU A 118 10.36 4.74 2.77
C LEU A 118 9.37 4.39 3.89
N ALA A 119 8.91 3.14 3.97
CA ALA A 119 8.06 2.67 5.06
C ALA A 119 8.79 2.73 6.41
N CYS A 120 10.03 2.24 6.47
CA CYS A 120 10.88 2.34 7.65
C CYS A 120 11.13 3.79 8.04
N TRP A 121 11.46 4.67 7.08
CA TRP A 121 11.62 6.09 7.30
C TRP A 121 10.35 6.72 7.89
N SER A 122 9.19 6.42 7.32
CA SER A 122 7.89 6.92 7.82
C SER A 122 7.63 6.47 9.25
N ILE A 123 7.89 5.20 9.58
CA ILE A 123 7.72 4.68 10.94
C ILE A 123 8.65 5.40 11.92
N VAL A 124 9.93 5.60 11.58
CA VAL A 124 10.91 6.25 12.46
C VAL A 124 10.59 7.74 12.67
N PHE A 125 10.29 8.47 11.59
CA PHE A 125 10.20 9.93 11.63
C PHE A 125 8.77 10.47 11.73
N MET A 126 7.74 9.67 11.53
CA MET A 126 6.34 10.13 11.55
C MET A 126 5.52 9.43 12.64
N SER A 127 5.92 8.25 13.14
CA SER A 127 5.26 7.61 14.28
C SER A 127 5.74 8.19 15.60
N GLY A 128 4.88 8.95 16.30
CA GLY A 128 5.16 9.44 17.65
C GLY A 128 5.39 8.33 18.68
N TRP A 129 4.90 7.11 18.39
CA TRP A 129 5.05 5.96 19.26
C TRP A 129 6.50 5.46 19.35
N LEU A 130 7.22 5.37 18.22
CA LEU A 130 8.58 4.83 18.24
C LEU A 130 9.58 5.82 18.85
N THR A 131 9.44 7.10 18.50
CA THR A 131 10.30 8.17 19.04
C THR A 131 10.09 8.43 20.52
N SER A 132 8.91 8.13 21.07
CA SER A 132 8.65 8.25 22.51
C SER A 132 9.21 7.08 23.33
N ARG A 133 9.53 5.95 22.69
CA ARG A 133 10.11 4.76 23.33
C ARG A 133 11.63 4.70 23.25
N ILE A 134 12.24 5.30 22.21
CA ILE A 134 13.69 5.27 21.99
C ILE A 134 14.25 6.71 22.04
N PRO A 135 14.85 7.14 23.17
CA PRO A 135 15.30 8.53 23.35
C PRO A 135 16.41 8.96 22.39
N LEU A 136 17.17 8.01 21.83
CA LEU A 136 18.18 8.27 20.81
C LEU A 136 17.55 8.77 19.50
N LEU A 137 16.40 8.21 19.10
CA LEU A 137 15.68 8.64 17.90
C LEU A 137 15.04 10.03 18.09
N ALA A 138 14.66 10.38 19.32
CA ALA A 138 14.15 11.72 19.63
C ALA A 138 15.19 12.82 19.43
N ARG A 139 16.49 12.53 19.67
CA ARG A 139 17.60 13.48 19.42
C ARG A 139 17.89 13.70 17.94
N ILE A 140 17.66 12.71 17.08
CA ILE A 140 17.95 12.77 15.64
C ILE A 140 16.82 13.49 14.87
N ARG A 141 15.63 13.60 15.46
CA ARG A 141 14.44 14.22 14.86
C ARG A 141 14.38 15.75 15.08
N ALA A 142 15.17 16.30 16.01
CA ALA A 142 15.22 17.72 16.37
C ALA A 142 16.15 18.50 15.43
#